data_AF-A0A929P2H0-F1
#
_entry.id   AF-A0A929P2H0-F1
#
_cell.length_a   1.000
_cell.length_b   1.000
_cell.length_c   1.000
_cell.angle_alpha   90.00
_cell.angle_beta   90.00
_cell.angle_gamma   90.00
#
_symmetry.space_group_name_H-M   'P 1'
#
loop_
_entity.id
_entity.type
_entity.pdbx_description
1 polymer ?
#
loop_
_entity_poly.entity_id
_entity_poly.type
_entity_poly.pdbx_seq_one_letter_code
_entity_poly.pdbx_strand_id
1 'polypeptide(L)'
;MAKYNDKKLMIVMLRQLLLFMTLFAFQLANSSLHAADTVPVEVQMPGTQPGEAALESVTRCDNCHQADSPEVTIAHDWRGSMMSHAGRDPIFWATVAIAEQDFDGSGDLCIRCHTMAAWLDGRSTPTDGSALTIADAVPKHKWDESKFHRDVDFCGSCHDVSNPVVGDLAPNNGA
;
A
#
# COMPACT_ATOMS: atom_id res chain seq x y z
N MET A 1 -11.03 -66.67 4.38
CA MET A 1 -10.59 -65.80 3.25
C MET A 1 -10.74 -64.28 3.51
N ALA A 2 -11.44 -63.81 4.55
CA ALA A 2 -11.62 -62.37 4.81
C ALA A 2 -10.33 -61.60 5.24
N LYS A 3 -9.45 -62.21 6.04
CA LYS A 3 -8.24 -61.56 6.61
C LYS A 3 -7.16 -61.11 5.60
N TYR A 4 -7.19 -61.61 4.37
CA TYR A 4 -6.22 -61.25 3.31
C TYR A 4 -6.63 -59.96 2.58
N ASN A 5 -7.93 -59.64 2.56
CA ASN A 5 -8.46 -58.43 1.94
C ASN A 5 -8.17 -57.19 2.79
N ASP A 6 -8.23 -57.31 4.12
CA ASP A 6 -7.99 -56.18 5.05
C ASP A 6 -6.55 -55.67 5.00
N LYS A 7 -5.57 -56.59 4.85
CA LYS A 7 -4.15 -56.21 4.71
C LYS A 7 -3.89 -55.48 3.40
N LYS A 8 -4.51 -55.92 2.30
CA LYS A 8 -4.40 -55.23 1.00
C LYS A 8 -5.06 -53.86 1.06
N LEU A 9 -6.24 -53.76 1.68
CA LEU A 9 -6.93 -52.49 1.88
C LEU A 9 -6.09 -51.52 2.72
N MET A 10 -5.49 -51.99 3.81
CA MET A 10 -4.61 -51.20 4.68
C MET A 10 -3.35 -50.72 3.95
N ILE A 11 -2.74 -51.56 3.09
CA ILE A 11 -1.58 -51.17 2.26
C ILE A 11 -1.97 -50.12 1.22
N VAL A 12 -3.15 -50.24 0.59
CA VAL A 12 -3.66 -49.25 -0.37
C VAL A 12 -3.94 -47.92 0.31
N MET A 13 -4.60 -47.93 1.48
CA MET A 13 -4.86 -46.73 2.27
C MET A 13 -3.56 -46.06 2.74
N LEU A 14 -2.57 -46.83 3.22
CA LEU A 14 -1.28 -46.29 3.66
C LEU A 14 -0.50 -45.66 2.49
N ARG A 15 -0.53 -46.27 1.30
CA ARG A 15 0.08 -45.71 0.09
C ARG A 15 -0.60 -44.41 -0.36
N GLN A 16 -1.92 -44.36 -0.33
CA GLN A 16 -2.68 -43.14 -0.65
C GLN A 16 -2.38 -42.03 0.36
N LEU A 17 -2.34 -42.34 1.65
CA LEU A 17 -1.99 -41.38 2.71
C LEU A 17 -0.56 -40.84 2.52
N LEU A 18 0.40 -41.71 2.23
CA LEU A 18 1.78 -41.32 1.96
C LEU A 18 1.89 -40.43 0.70
N LEU A 19 1.18 -40.79 -0.38
CA LEU A 19 1.11 -39.97 -1.60
C LEU A 19 0.53 -38.58 -1.32
N PHE A 20 -0.58 -38.49 -0.58
CA PHE A 20 -1.18 -37.21 -0.19
C PHE A 20 -0.25 -36.38 0.69
N MET A 21 0.42 -37.00 1.67
CA MET A 21 1.41 -36.33 2.53
C MET A 21 2.60 -35.81 1.72
N THR A 22 3.10 -36.59 0.76
CA THR A 22 4.23 -36.16 -0.10
C THR A 22 3.84 -35.05 -1.05
N LEU A 23 2.64 -35.09 -1.64
CA LEU A 23 2.12 -34.01 -2.48
C LEU A 23 1.93 -32.75 -1.63
N PHE A 24 1.24 -32.85 -0.50
CA PHE A 24 1.04 -31.70 0.39
C PHE A 24 2.36 -31.07 0.86
N ALA A 25 3.36 -31.87 1.24
CA ALA A 25 4.69 -31.37 1.57
C ALA A 25 5.40 -30.72 0.37
N PHE A 26 5.21 -31.23 -0.85
CA PHE A 26 5.73 -30.63 -2.07
C PHE A 26 5.04 -29.31 -2.41
N GLN A 27 3.71 -29.21 -2.26
CA GLN A 27 2.98 -27.95 -2.41
C GLN A 27 3.44 -26.88 -1.40
N LEU A 28 3.67 -27.27 -0.13
CA LEU A 28 4.21 -26.37 0.90
C LEU A 28 5.65 -25.93 0.63
N ALA A 29 6.48 -26.83 0.08
CA ALA A 29 7.86 -26.50 -0.26
C ALA A 29 7.99 -25.54 -1.46
N ASN A 30 6.99 -25.47 -2.34
CA ASN A 30 6.98 -24.62 -3.52
C ASN A 30 6.16 -23.33 -3.35
N SER A 31 5.48 -23.13 -2.21
CA SER A 31 4.75 -21.88 -1.94
C SER A 31 5.71 -20.85 -1.36
N SER A 32 6.51 -20.23 -2.23
CA SER A 32 7.32 -19.08 -1.88
C SER A 32 6.59 -17.81 -2.31
N LEU A 33 6.03 -17.06 -1.36
CA LEU A 33 5.74 -15.64 -1.58
C LEU A 33 7.07 -14.90 -1.42
N HIS A 34 7.65 -14.44 -2.53
CA HIS A 34 8.70 -13.43 -2.49
C HIS A 34 8.08 -12.13 -2.97
N ALA A 35 8.29 -11.06 -2.19
CA ALA A 35 8.02 -9.72 -2.65
C ALA A 35 9.08 -9.32 -3.70
N ALA A 36 8.70 -8.48 -4.65
CA ALA A 36 9.67 -8.02 -5.64
C ALA A 36 10.69 -7.09 -4.98
N ASP A 37 11.97 -7.41 -5.16
CA ASP A 37 13.09 -6.56 -4.73
C ASP A 37 13.51 -5.56 -5.82
N THR A 38 12.92 -5.67 -7.02
CA THR A 38 13.23 -4.81 -8.17
C THR A 38 11.96 -4.34 -8.85
N VAL A 39 11.93 -3.05 -9.22
CA VAL A 39 10.79 -2.43 -9.90
C VAL A 39 10.96 -2.52 -11.42
N PRO A 40 10.06 -3.20 -12.16
CA PRO A 40 10.13 -3.29 -13.62
C PRO A 40 9.99 -1.93 -14.31
N VAL A 41 10.56 -1.80 -15.51
CA VAL A 41 10.56 -0.53 -16.26
C VAL A 41 9.15 -0.07 -16.64
N GLU A 42 8.20 -1.00 -16.74
CA GLU A 42 6.79 -0.74 -17.02
C GLU A 42 6.07 -0.04 -15.85
N VAL A 43 6.61 -0.17 -14.62
CA VAL A 43 6.04 0.41 -13.39
C VAL A 43 6.73 1.71 -13.01
N GLN A 44 7.97 1.92 -13.47
CA GLN A 44 8.75 3.11 -13.14
C GLN A 44 8.09 4.39 -13.68
N MET A 45 7.84 5.33 -12.77
CA MET A 45 7.21 6.61 -13.09
C MET A 45 8.24 7.76 -13.18
N PRO A 46 8.10 8.68 -14.15
CA PRO A 46 8.93 9.88 -14.22
C PRO A 46 8.60 10.87 -13.09
N GLY A 47 9.37 11.95 -13.00
CA GLY A 47 9.23 13.01 -11.98
C GLY A 47 10.22 12.84 -10.83
N THR A 48 9.91 13.42 -9.66
CA THR A 48 10.74 13.31 -8.46
C THR A 48 10.97 11.85 -8.10
N GLN A 49 12.23 11.50 -7.85
CA GLN A 49 12.70 10.15 -7.52
C GLN A 49 13.06 10.02 -6.03
N PRO A 50 13.21 8.78 -5.51
CA PRO A 50 13.65 8.57 -4.14
C PRO A 50 15.00 9.25 -3.87
N GLY A 51 15.11 9.90 -2.71
CA GLY A 51 16.28 10.68 -2.30
C GLY A 51 16.40 12.07 -2.91
N GLU A 52 15.53 12.48 -3.84
CA GLU A 52 15.58 13.83 -4.45
C GLU A 52 14.82 14.88 -3.62
N ALA A 53 13.90 14.46 -2.76
CA ALA A 53 13.11 15.34 -1.91
C ALA A 53 12.84 14.69 -0.54
N ALA A 54 12.72 15.53 0.49
CA ALA A 54 12.30 15.12 1.83
C ALA A 54 10.97 15.78 2.19
N LEU A 55 10.05 15.02 2.78
CA LEU A 55 8.77 15.54 3.25
C LEU A 55 8.86 15.96 4.71
N GLU A 56 8.31 17.14 5.00
CA GLU A 56 8.15 17.65 6.36
C GLU A 56 6.93 17.02 7.03
N SER A 57 6.94 16.95 8.36
CA SER A 57 5.78 16.43 9.10
C SER A 57 4.59 17.39 8.97
N VAL A 58 3.39 16.84 8.79
CA VAL A 58 2.12 17.60 8.77
C VAL A 58 1.95 18.51 10.01
N THR A 59 2.56 18.17 11.14
CA THR A 59 2.55 18.99 12.37
C THR A 59 3.14 20.39 12.17
N ARG A 60 4.02 20.57 11.16
CA ARG A 60 4.57 21.87 10.80
C ARG A 60 3.57 22.77 10.09
N CYS A 61 2.57 22.19 9.43
CA CYS A 61 1.45 22.90 8.83
C CYS A 61 0.35 23.11 9.87
N ASP A 62 0.16 22.10 10.72
CA ASP A 62 -0.83 22.12 11.79
C ASP A 62 -0.67 23.34 12.68
N ASN A 63 0.55 23.80 12.99
CA ASN A 63 0.78 24.91 13.92
C ASN A 63 0.04 26.22 13.56
N CYS A 64 -0.29 26.44 12.28
CA CYS A 64 -1.00 27.62 11.77
C CYS A 64 -2.35 27.28 11.13
N HIS A 65 -2.59 26.01 10.76
CA HIS A 65 -3.84 25.54 10.13
C HIS A 65 -4.72 24.71 11.10
N GLN A 66 -4.75 25.10 12.38
CA GLN A 66 -5.52 24.40 13.44
C GLN A 66 -7.04 24.65 13.37
N ALA A 67 -7.76 23.79 14.10
CA ALA A 67 -9.22 23.65 14.13
C ALA A 67 -9.98 24.77 14.88
N ASP A 68 -9.32 25.86 15.23
CA ASP A 68 -9.83 26.97 16.06
C ASP A 68 -10.24 28.20 15.25
N SER A 69 -10.11 28.18 13.92
CA SER A 69 -10.74 29.16 13.03
C SER A 69 -12.05 28.60 12.42
N PRO A 70 -13.18 29.31 12.50
CA PRO A 70 -14.47 28.83 11.98
C PRO A 70 -14.57 28.82 10.44
N GLU A 71 -13.60 29.43 9.72
CA GLU A 71 -13.62 29.51 8.25
C GLU A 71 -12.67 28.53 7.54
N VAL A 72 -11.56 28.08 8.14
CA VAL A 72 -10.59 27.19 7.47
C VAL A 72 -10.04 26.13 8.44
N THR A 73 -10.49 24.90 8.26
CA THR A 73 -10.17 23.75 9.13
C THR A 73 -9.40 22.65 8.39
N ILE A 74 -8.44 23.02 7.53
CA ILE A 74 -7.70 22.10 6.65
C ILE A 74 -7.15 20.89 7.41
N ALA A 75 -6.50 21.13 8.56
CA ALA A 75 -5.91 20.03 9.32
C ALA A 75 -6.98 19.14 9.97
N HIS A 76 -8.14 19.67 10.34
CA HIS A 76 -9.24 18.87 10.89
C HIS A 76 -9.86 17.99 9.81
N ASP A 77 -10.15 18.57 8.64
CA ASP A 77 -10.87 17.89 7.57
C ASP A 77 -10.00 16.87 6.84
N TRP A 78 -8.70 17.16 6.67
CA TRP A 78 -7.72 16.23 6.14
C TRP A 78 -7.48 15.04 7.07
N ARG A 79 -7.44 15.23 8.39
CA ARG A 79 -7.14 14.14 9.35
C ARG A 79 -8.24 13.09 9.44
N GLY A 80 -9.48 13.46 9.10
CA GLY A 80 -10.55 12.50 8.92
C GLY A 80 -10.48 11.77 7.60
N SER A 81 -9.51 12.10 6.72
CA SER A 81 -9.55 11.68 5.33
C SER A 81 -9.00 10.27 5.05
N MET A 82 -9.49 9.60 4.01
CA MET A 82 -8.95 8.38 3.41
C MET A 82 -7.49 8.60 3.05
N MET A 83 -7.14 9.80 2.58
CA MET A 83 -5.77 10.12 2.20
C MET A 83 -4.84 10.20 3.41
N SER A 84 -5.32 10.73 4.54
CA SER A 84 -4.57 10.64 5.81
C SER A 84 -4.45 9.20 6.34
N HIS A 85 -5.17 8.25 5.75
CA HIS A 85 -5.17 6.84 6.15
C HIS A 85 -4.64 5.91 5.05
N ALA A 86 -4.15 6.45 3.94
CA ALA A 86 -3.79 5.70 2.74
C ALA A 86 -2.79 4.57 3.03
N GLY A 87 -1.76 4.85 3.84
CA GLY A 87 -0.71 3.88 4.19
C GLY A 87 -1.10 2.80 5.22
N ARG A 88 -2.28 2.90 5.84
CA ARG A 88 -2.74 1.94 6.86
C ARG A 88 -4.05 1.25 6.54
N ASP A 89 -4.65 1.59 5.42
CA ASP A 89 -5.92 1.01 5.01
C ASP A 89 -5.72 -0.48 4.69
N PRO A 90 -6.38 -1.41 5.43
CA PRO A 90 -6.26 -2.83 5.15
C PRO A 90 -6.84 -3.21 3.78
N ILE A 91 -7.77 -2.43 3.23
CA ILE A 91 -8.29 -2.65 1.87
C ILE A 91 -7.20 -2.35 0.85
N PHE A 92 -6.49 -1.23 1.01
CA PHE A 92 -5.33 -0.89 0.18
C PHE A 92 -4.29 -2.03 0.20
N TRP A 93 -3.90 -2.53 1.37
CA TRP A 93 -2.91 -3.60 1.47
C TRP A 93 -3.37 -4.93 0.87
N ALA A 94 -4.66 -5.25 0.99
CA ALA A 94 -5.23 -6.39 0.30
C ALA A 94 -5.14 -6.23 -1.24
N THR A 95 -5.39 -5.02 -1.76
CA THR A 95 -5.28 -4.76 -3.20
C THR A 95 -3.84 -4.78 -3.70
N VAL A 96 -2.87 -4.26 -2.92
CA VAL A 96 -1.45 -4.33 -3.26
C VAL A 96 -1.00 -5.79 -3.33
N ALA A 97 -1.42 -6.62 -2.37
CA ALA A 97 -1.08 -8.04 -2.36
C ALA A 97 -1.60 -8.79 -3.59
N ILE A 98 -2.77 -8.42 -4.14
CA ILE A 98 -3.28 -8.99 -5.40
C ILE A 98 -2.54 -8.41 -6.60
N ALA A 99 -2.30 -7.10 -6.63
CA ALA A 99 -1.56 -6.45 -7.72
C ALA A 99 -0.15 -7.04 -7.87
N GLU A 100 0.56 -7.28 -6.76
CA GLU A 100 1.87 -7.95 -6.75
C GLU A 100 1.79 -9.40 -7.26
N GLN A 101 0.69 -10.11 -7.02
CA GLN A 101 0.48 -11.46 -7.57
C GLN A 101 0.22 -11.44 -9.08
N ASP A 102 -0.47 -10.41 -9.56
CA ASP A 102 -0.83 -10.24 -10.97
C ASP A 102 0.36 -9.68 -11.79
N PHE A 103 1.16 -8.81 -11.18
CA PHE A 103 2.35 -8.19 -11.75
C PHE A 103 3.37 -7.86 -10.66
N ASP A 104 4.43 -8.67 -10.61
CA ASP A 104 5.53 -8.56 -9.65
C ASP A 104 6.20 -7.17 -9.74
N GLY A 105 6.28 -6.46 -8.62
CA GLY A 105 6.86 -5.11 -8.53
C GLY A 105 5.89 -3.96 -8.76
N SER A 106 4.61 -4.22 -9.07
CA SER A 106 3.57 -3.18 -9.24
C SER A 106 3.27 -2.41 -7.96
N GLY A 107 3.55 -2.98 -6.79
CA GLY A 107 3.36 -2.37 -5.48
C GLY A 107 4.19 -1.11 -5.25
N ASP A 108 5.33 -0.96 -5.95
CA ASP A 108 6.11 0.29 -5.91
C ASP A 108 5.27 1.51 -6.31
N LEU A 109 4.47 1.35 -7.38
CA LEU A 109 3.58 2.40 -7.87
C LEU A 109 2.48 2.75 -6.84
N CYS A 110 1.96 1.74 -6.15
CA CYS A 110 0.96 1.93 -5.11
C CYS A 110 1.55 2.70 -3.92
N ILE A 111 2.72 2.25 -3.45
CA ILE A 111 3.46 2.81 -2.32
C ILE A 111 3.90 4.26 -2.61
N ARG A 112 4.24 4.57 -3.87
CA ARG A 112 4.56 5.93 -4.33
C ARG A 112 3.53 6.96 -3.92
N CYS A 113 2.25 6.62 -3.99
CA CYS A 113 1.15 7.55 -3.77
C CYS A 113 0.44 7.36 -2.43
N HIS A 114 0.46 6.16 -1.85
CA HIS A 114 -0.25 5.89 -0.60
C HIS A 114 0.66 6.00 0.64
N THR A 115 1.98 6.02 0.44
CA THR A 115 3.01 6.19 1.47
C THR A 115 4.22 6.95 0.91
N MET A 116 3.95 8.14 0.37
CA MET A 116 4.88 8.96 -0.41
C MET A 116 6.20 9.26 0.31
N ALA A 117 6.15 9.51 1.62
CA ALA A 117 7.35 9.71 2.42
C ALA A 117 8.26 8.47 2.41
N ALA A 118 7.66 7.29 2.57
CA ALA A 118 8.39 6.04 2.53
C ALA A 118 8.97 5.76 1.14
N TRP A 119 8.20 6.01 0.09
CA TRP A 119 8.69 5.86 -1.28
C TRP A 119 9.86 6.80 -1.57
N LEU A 120 9.76 8.07 -1.17
CA LEU A 120 10.85 9.05 -1.31
C LEU A 120 12.08 8.65 -0.48
N ASP A 121 11.90 7.99 0.66
CA ASP A 121 12.99 7.44 1.47
C ASP A 121 13.56 6.12 0.91
N GLY A 122 13.05 5.62 -0.23
CA GLY A 122 13.49 4.38 -0.86
C GLY A 122 12.99 3.11 -0.17
N ARG A 123 11.89 3.20 0.59
CA ARG A 123 11.31 2.10 1.37
C ARG A 123 10.14 1.42 0.67
N SER A 124 10.03 1.59 -0.65
CA SER A 124 9.09 0.89 -1.51
C SER A 124 9.59 -0.45 -2.02
N THR A 125 10.85 -0.79 -1.77
CA THR A 125 11.42 -2.13 -2.03
C THR A 125 11.79 -2.79 -0.69
N PRO A 126 11.24 -3.98 -0.38
CA PRO A 126 10.40 -4.81 -1.23
C PRO A 126 8.99 -4.23 -1.49
N THR A 127 8.44 -4.48 -2.67
CA THR A 127 7.21 -3.84 -3.21
C THR A 127 5.91 -4.28 -2.53
N ASP A 128 5.98 -5.24 -1.61
CA ASP A 128 4.88 -5.65 -0.73
C ASP A 128 4.67 -4.70 0.47
N GLY A 129 5.54 -3.69 0.64
CA GLY A 129 5.49 -2.75 1.75
C GLY A 129 6.14 -3.26 3.04
N SER A 130 6.84 -4.39 3.02
CA SER A 130 7.53 -4.94 4.19
C SER A 130 8.67 -4.06 4.72
N ALA A 131 9.21 -3.16 3.89
CA ALA A 131 10.21 -2.15 4.28
C ALA A 131 9.61 -0.89 4.94
N LEU A 132 8.28 -0.78 5.00
CA LEU A 132 7.61 0.34 5.65
C LEU A 132 7.75 0.29 7.17
N THR A 133 7.72 1.46 7.79
CA THR A 133 7.73 1.60 9.24
C THR A 133 6.36 2.02 9.76
N ILE A 134 6.16 1.92 11.07
CA ILE A 134 4.95 2.43 11.73
C ILE A 134 4.73 3.92 11.42
N ALA A 135 5.79 4.70 11.22
CA ALA A 135 5.67 6.13 10.92
C ALA A 135 4.92 6.40 9.61
N ASP A 136 4.92 5.45 8.67
CA ASP A 136 4.27 5.57 7.36
C ASP A 136 2.80 5.12 7.38
N ALA A 137 2.42 4.38 8.43
CA ALA A 137 1.07 3.86 8.64
C ALA A 137 0.29 4.62 9.73
N VAL A 138 0.87 5.63 10.40
CA VAL A 138 0.23 6.29 11.54
C VAL A 138 -0.26 7.70 11.21
N PRO A 139 -1.59 7.91 11.17
CA PRO A 139 -2.19 9.22 11.41
C PRO A 139 -2.27 9.47 12.91
N LYS A 140 -2.00 10.71 13.32
CA LYS A 140 -1.68 11.05 14.71
C LYS A 140 -2.87 11.10 15.70
N HIS A 141 -4.09 10.66 15.32
CA HIS A 141 -5.24 10.46 16.25
C HIS A 141 -6.41 9.59 15.70
N LYS A 142 -7.51 9.46 16.48
CA LYS A 142 -8.72 8.63 16.21
C LYS A 142 -9.62 9.13 15.06
N TRP A 143 -10.38 8.20 14.48
CA TRP A 143 -11.27 8.33 13.31
C TRP A 143 -12.62 9.03 13.60
N ASP A 144 -13.05 9.87 12.65
CA ASP A 144 -14.43 10.33 12.45
C ASP A 144 -14.69 10.56 10.94
N GLU A 145 -15.94 10.42 10.48
CA GLU A 145 -16.28 10.51 9.03
C GLU A 145 -16.25 11.97 8.53
N SER A 146 -15.34 12.30 7.61
CA SER A 146 -15.32 13.60 6.94
C SER A 146 -16.27 13.65 5.75
N LYS A 147 -17.13 14.69 5.69
CA LYS A 147 -18.02 14.97 4.54
C LYS A 147 -17.25 15.37 3.27
N PHE A 148 -16.03 15.87 3.43
CA PHE A 148 -15.14 16.27 2.34
C PHE A 148 -14.84 15.10 1.39
N HIS A 149 -14.89 13.85 1.87
CA HIS A 149 -14.75 12.64 1.03
C HIS A 149 -15.79 12.42 -0.04
N ARG A 150 -16.96 13.01 0.15
CA ARG A 150 -18.06 12.87 -0.80
C ARG A 150 -18.14 14.09 -1.72
N ASP A 151 -17.17 14.99 -1.61
CA ASP A 151 -17.07 16.20 -2.41
C ASP A 151 -16.07 16.00 -3.56
N VAL A 152 -16.39 16.59 -4.71
CA VAL A 152 -15.51 16.60 -5.88
C VAL A 152 -14.25 17.44 -5.64
N ASP A 153 -14.30 18.40 -4.72
CA ASP A 153 -13.17 19.24 -4.32
C ASP A 153 -12.03 18.43 -3.67
N PHE A 154 -12.32 17.21 -3.16
CA PHE A 154 -11.32 16.28 -2.68
C PHE A 154 -10.29 15.93 -3.77
N CYS A 155 -10.74 15.78 -5.02
CA CYS A 155 -9.87 15.49 -6.15
C CYS A 155 -8.89 16.64 -6.41
N GLY A 156 -9.33 17.89 -6.21
CA GLY A 156 -8.51 19.10 -6.37
C GLY A 156 -7.32 19.17 -5.41
N SER A 157 -7.43 18.59 -4.21
CA SER A 157 -6.31 18.57 -3.25
C SER A 157 -5.06 17.84 -3.74
N CYS A 158 -5.18 17.00 -4.77
CA CYS A 158 -4.06 16.28 -5.40
C CYS A 158 -3.99 16.45 -6.93
N HIS A 159 -5.06 16.89 -7.59
CA HIS A 159 -5.07 17.16 -9.04
C HIS A 159 -4.95 18.65 -9.38
N ASP A 160 -5.12 19.55 -8.41
CA ASP A 160 -4.86 20.99 -8.52
C ASP A 160 -3.60 21.35 -7.71
N VAL A 161 -2.48 20.70 -8.05
CA VAL A 161 -1.19 20.95 -7.40
C VAL A 161 -0.57 22.19 -8.01
N SER A 162 -1.15 23.35 -7.72
CA SER A 162 -0.50 24.62 -8.01
C SER A 162 0.67 24.81 -7.04
N ASN A 163 1.83 25.18 -7.58
CA ASN A 163 2.99 25.51 -6.77
C ASN A 163 2.69 26.80 -5.99
N PRO A 164 2.69 26.81 -4.64
CA PRO A 164 2.28 27.98 -3.86
C PRO A 164 3.18 29.22 -4.04
N VAL A 165 4.33 29.06 -4.69
CA VAL A 165 5.28 30.15 -5.00
C VAL A 165 4.98 30.81 -6.36
N VAL A 166 4.39 30.08 -7.32
CA VAL A 166 4.16 30.59 -8.69
C VAL A 166 2.72 30.44 -9.19
N GLY A 167 1.86 29.76 -8.44
CA GLY A 167 0.46 29.49 -8.79
C GLY A 167 0.34 28.89 -10.20
N ASP A 168 -0.62 29.41 -10.96
CA ASP A 168 -0.94 28.99 -12.32
C ASP A 168 0.08 29.41 -13.38
N LEU A 169 1.16 30.08 -12.98
CA LEU A 169 2.20 30.57 -13.89
C LEU A 169 3.31 29.53 -14.13
N ALA A 170 3.21 28.35 -13.53
CA ALA A 170 4.12 27.24 -13.79
C ALA A 170 3.99 26.78 -15.25
N PRO A 171 5.11 26.59 -15.98
CA PRO A 171 5.08 25.97 -17.30
C PRO A 171 4.38 24.60 -17.22
N ASN A 172 3.35 24.38 -18.05
CA ASN A 172 2.49 23.19 -18.13
C ASN A 172 1.39 23.04 -17.06
N ASN A 173 0.90 24.13 -16.45
CA ASN A 173 -0.33 24.03 -15.68
C ASN A 173 -1.55 23.75 -16.60
N GLY A 174 -2.20 22.59 -16.40
CA GLY A 174 -3.41 22.19 -17.13
C GLY A 174 -3.23 21.63 -18.56
N ALA A 175 -2.03 21.14 -18.92
CA ALA A 175 -1.76 20.47 -20.21
C ALA A 175 -1.71 18.95 -20.09
#